data_AF-A0AAW2CRK3-F1
#
_entry.id   AF-A0AAW2CRK3-F1
#
_cell.length_a   1.000
_cell.length_b   1.000
_cell.length_c   1.000
_cell.angle_alpha   90.00
_cell.angle_beta   90.00
_cell.angle_gamma   90.00
#
_symmetry.space_group_name_H-M   'P 1'
#
loop_
_entity.id
_entity.type
_entity.pdbx_description
1 polymer ?
#
loop_
_entity_poly.entity_id
_entity_poly.type
_entity_poly.pdbx_seq_one_letter_code
_entity_poly.pdbx_strand_id
1 'polypeptide(L)'
;MEGIVVRRVIPSDNSCLFNAVGFVMDHDKHKASELRQVIAATVASDPTKYSEAFLGKSNEDYCTWILDSEKWGGAIELSILADYYGREIAAYDIQTTRCDLYGQERKYSERVMLIYDGLHYDALAMSPFEGAPEEFDQTIFAVQDGTIGPVEGLALNFTKEQQRKRRFTDTANFTLRCGVCQIGVIGQKEAVEHAQATGHVNFQEYR
;
A
#
# COMPACT_ATOMS: atom_id res chain seq x y z
N MET A 1 -7.65 -20.51 16.55
CA MET A 1 -7.30 -20.75 15.14
C MET A 1 -5.78 -20.86 15.10
N GLU A 2 -5.26 -22.05 14.82
CA GLU A 2 -3.82 -22.24 14.63
C GLU A 2 -3.48 -21.87 13.18
N GLY A 3 -2.54 -20.94 13.00
CA GLY A 3 -2.14 -20.45 11.69
C GLY A 3 -1.07 -19.37 11.85
N ILE A 4 -0.44 -19.02 10.74
CA ILE A 4 0.61 -18.00 10.69
C ILE A 4 0.20 -16.86 9.76
N VAL A 5 0.69 -15.66 10.05
CA VAL A 5 0.59 -14.55 9.09
C VAL A 5 1.64 -14.74 8.00
N VAL A 6 1.21 -14.66 6.75
CA VAL A 6 2.05 -14.74 5.56
C VAL A 6 1.91 -13.49 4.70
N ARG A 7 3.01 -13.08 4.07
CA ARG A 7 3.04 -12.06 3.01
C ARG A 7 2.80 -12.75 1.67
N ARG A 8 1.69 -12.41 1.00
CA ARG A 8 1.42 -12.85 -0.37
C ARG A 8 1.92 -11.77 -1.33
N VAL A 9 2.94 -12.13 -2.10
CA VAL A 9 3.62 -11.21 -3.00
C VAL A 9 2.73 -10.87 -4.19
N ILE A 10 2.68 -9.57 -4.49
CA ILE A 10 1.97 -8.92 -5.57
C ILE A 10 3.02 -8.46 -6.61
N PRO A 11 2.71 -8.55 -7.91
CA PRO A 11 3.63 -8.07 -8.94
C PRO A 11 3.97 -6.57 -8.76
N SER A 12 5.24 -6.22 -8.97
CA SER A 12 5.70 -4.82 -8.94
C SER A 12 5.44 -4.15 -10.30
N ASP A 13 4.18 -3.79 -10.54
CA ASP A 13 3.64 -3.30 -11.82
C ASP A 13 3.02 -1.89 -11.71
N ASN A 14 3.50 -1.07 -10.77
CA ASN A 14 2.94 0.24 -10.42
C ASN A 14 1.49 0.21 -9.90
N SER A 15 0.88 -0.98 -9.82
CA SER A 15 -0.49 -1.21 -9.39
C SER A 15 -0.61 -2.12 -8.16
N CYS A 16 0.51 -2.35 -7.47
CA CYS A 16 0.62 -3.23 -6.32
C CYS A 16 -0.44 -2.95 -5.23
N LEU A 17 -0.71 -1.68 -4.89
CA LEU A 17 -1.74 -1.33 -3.92
C LEU A 17 -3.12 -1.88 -4.31
N PHE A 18 -3.53 -1.65 -5.55
CA PHE A 18 -4.86 -2.06 -6.02
C PHE A 18 -4.95 -3.57 -6.13
N ASN A 19 -3.90 -4.23 -6.62
CA ASN A 19 -3.85 -5.68 -6.73
C ASN A 19 -3.77 -6.35 -5.34
N ALA A 20 -3.10 -5.74 -4.36
CA ALA A 20 -3.08 -6.20 -2.98
C ALA A 20 -4.46 -6.08 -2.33
N VAL A 21 -5.15 -4.94 -2.53
CA VAL A 21 -6.55 -4.75 -2.09
C VAL A 21 -7.47 -5.77 -2.76
N GLY A 22 -7.37 -5.93 -4.07
CA GLY A 22 -8.14 -6.93 -4.83
C GLY A 22 -7.93 -8.35 -4.31
N PHE A 23 -6.71 -8.71 -3.96
CA PHE A 23 -6.42 -10.01 -3.39
C PHE A 23 -7.06 -10.20 -2.01
N VAL A 24 -6.91 -9.24 -1.09
CA VAL A 24 -7.46 -9.42 0.27
C VAL A 24 -8.98 -9.32 0.32
N MET A 25 -9.60 -8.61 -0.63
CA MET A 25 -11.05 -8.46 -0.71
C MET A 25 -11.73 -9.58 -1.50
N ASP A 26 -11.15 -9.95 -2.65
CA ASP A 26 -11.81 -10.77 -3.68
C ASP A 26 -10.97 -11.98 -4.14
N HIS A 27 -9.79 -12.21 -3.53
CA HIS A 27 -8.78 -13.20 -3.97
C HIS A 27 -8.34 -13.03 -5.44
N ASP A 28 -8.34 -11.79 -5.94
CA ASP A 28 -7.95 -11.45 -7.31
C ASP A 28 -6.82 -10.42 -7.37
N LYS A 29 -5.67 -10.82 -7.93
CA LYS A 29 -4.47 -9.98 -8.10
C LYS A 29 -4.48 -9.12 -9.36
N HIS A 30 -5.61 -9.01 -10.06
CA HIS A 30 -5.76 -8.28 -11.32
C HIS A 30 -6.87 -7.22 -11.29
N LYS A 31 -7.19 -6.70 -10.10
CA LYS A 31 -8.29 -5.73 -9.88
C LYS A 31 -7.89 -4.27 -10.13
N ALA A 32 -6.63 -3.99 -10.45
CA ALA A 32 -6.14 -2.62 -10.59
C ALA A 32 -6.99 -1.69 -11.45
N SER A 33 -7.33 -2.11 -12.68
CA SER A 33 -8.12 -1.26 -13.59
C SER A 33 -9.50 -0.94 -13.03
N GLU A 34 -10.17 -1.90 -12.41
CA GLU A 34 -11.50 -1.74 -11.84
C GLU A 34 -11.46 -0.79 -10.64
N LEU A 35 -10.52 -1.01 -9.72
CA LEU A 35 -10.42 -0.21 -8.50
C LEU A 35 -10.04 1.25 -8.80
N ARG A 36 -9.18 1.48 -9.81
CA ARG A 36 -8.89 2.85 -10.28
C ARG A 36 -10.14 3.55 -10.81
N GLN A 37 -11.03 2.84 -11.51
CA GLN A 37 -12.30 3.41 -11.99
C GLN A 37 -13.23 3.74 -10.82
N VAL A 38 -13.33 2.86 -9.83
CA VAL A 38 -14.08 3.12 -8.59
C VAL A 38 -13.58 4.39 -7.90
N ILE A 39 -12.27 4.55 -7.78
CA ILE A 39 -11.67 5.73 -7.14
C ILE A 39 -11.94 6.99 -7.96
N ALA A 40 -11.71 6.97 -9.27
CA ALA A 40 -11.99 8.12 -10.14
C ALA A 40 -13.47 8.54 -10.08
N ALA A 41 -14.39 7.58 -10.13
CA ALA A 41 -15.82 7.84 -9.99
C ALA A 41 -16.16 8.42 -8.61
N THR A 42 -15.56 7.90 -7.54
CA THR A 42 -15.77 8.41 -6.17
C THR A 42 -15.26 9.84 -6.03
N VAL A 43 -14.05 10.13 -6.52
CA VAL A 43 -13.46 11.47 -6.50
C VAL A 43 -14.32 12.46 -7.28
N ALA A 44 -14.78 12.08 -8.48
CA ALA A 44 -15.63 12.93 -9.31
C ALA A 44 -17.01 13.18 -8.69
N SER A 45 -17.52 12.26 -7.88
CA SER A 45 -18.86 12.36 -7.28
C SER A 45 -18.97 13.40 -6.16
N ASP A 46 -17.86 13.75 -5.51
CA ASP A 46 -17.83 14.74 -4.44
C ASP A 46 -16.60 15.68 -4.55
N PRO A 47 -16.62 16.65 -5.48
CA PRO A 47 -15.53 17.61 -5.64
C PRO A 47 -15.35 18.56 -4.45
N THR A 48 -16.34 18.62 -3.54
CA THR A 48 -16.25 19.44 -2.33
C THR A 48 -15.35 18.76 -1.32
N LYS A 49 -15.57 17.46 -1.06
CA LYS A 49 -14.67 16.65 -0.22
C LYS A 49 -13.31 16.48 -0.89
N TYR A 50 -13.30 16.01 -2.14
CA TYR A 50 -12.09 15.76 -2.92
C TYR A 50 -11.67 17.02 -3.68
N SER A 51 -11.40 18.06 -2.91
CA SER A 51 -10.93 19.36 -3.41
C SER A 51 -9.44 19.32 -3.76
N GLU A 52 -8.97 20.35 -4.46
CA GLU A 52 -7.54 20.49 -4.79
C GLU A 52 -6.64 20.51 -3.55
N ALA A 53 -7.10 21.10 -2.45
CA ALA A 53 -6.38 21.10 -1.18
C ALA A 53 -6.25 19.69 -0.59
N PHE A 54 -7.23 18.82 -0.80
CA PHE A 54 -7.22 17.44 -0.33
C PHE A 54 -6.36 16.54 -1.24
N LEU A 55 -6.47 16.71 -2.56
CA LEU A 55 -5.85 15.86 -3.57
C LEU A 55 -4.43 16.31 -3.96
N GLY A 56 -4.05 17.55 -3.65
CA GLY A 56 -2.80 18.18 -4.09
C GLY A 56 -2.79 18.60 -5.57
N LYS A 57 -3.94 18.52 -6.25
CA LYS A 57 -4.16 18.87 -7.66
C LYS A 57 -5.66 18.90 -7.95
N SER A 58 -6.07 19.50 -9.06
CA SER A 58 -7.50 19.63 -9.38
C SER A 58 -8.21 18.27 -9.40
N ASN A 59 -9.51 18.26 -9.07
CA ASN A 59 -10.32 17.05 -9.02
C ASN A 59 -10.31 16.31 -10.37
N GLU A 60 -10.49 17.04 -11.48
CA GLU A 60 -10.45 16.50 -12.85
C GLU A 60 -9.08 15.91 -13.20
N ASP A 61 -8.00 16.63 -12.88
CA ASP A 61 -6.66 16.10 -13.13
C ASP A 61 -6.39 14.87 -12.28
N TYR A 62 -6.93 14.78 -11.06
CA TYR A 62 -6.75 13.61 -10.18
C TYR A 62 -7.45 12.38 -10.75
N CYS A 63 -8.70 12.55 -11.21
CA CYS A 63 -9.44 11.49 -11.89
C CYS A 63 -8.68 10.94 -13.10
N THR A 64 -8.10 11.83 -13.91
CA THR A 64 -7.27 11.41 -15.06
C THR A 64 -5.97 10.72 -14.59
N TRP A 65 -5.32 11.26 -13.57
CA TRP A 65 -4.08 10.74 -13.02
C TRP A 65 -4.25 9.34 -12.43
N ILE A 66 -5.30 9.09 -11.65
CA ILE A 66 -5.47 7.80 -10.97
C ILE A 66 -5.81 6.66 -11.93
N LEU A 67 -6.35 6.98 -13.11
CA LEU A 67 -6.66 6.00 -14.16
C LEU A 67 -5.42 5.52 -14.93
N ASP A 68 -4.29 6.23 -14.85
CA ASP A 68 -3.02 5.83 -15.46
C ASP A 68 -2.37 4.71 -14.64
N SER A 69 -2.09 3.56 -15.29
CA SER A 69 -1.52 2.36 -14.67
C SER A 69 -0.14 2.57 -14.08
N GLU A 70 0.59 3.60 -14.53
CA GLU A 70 1.92 3.94 -14.03
C GLU A 70 1.87 4.74 -12.72
N LYS A 71 0.69 5.20 -12.29
CA LYS A 71 0.54 6.00 -11.06
C LYS A 71 0.26 5.14 -9.85
N TRP A 72 0.99 5.38 -8.78
CA TRP A 72 0.83 4.64 -7.53
C TRP A 72 -0.32 5.21 -6.72
N GLY A 73 -1.11 4.33 -6.12
CA GLY A 73 -2.06 4.75 -5.08
C GLY A 73 -1.36 4.97 -3.74
N GLY A 74 -2.08 5.52 -2.79
CA GLY A 74 -1.66 5.63 -1.39
C GLY A 74 -2.82 5.77 -0.43
N ALA A 75 -2.68 6.65 0.56
CA ALA A 75 -3.63 6.81 1.65
C ALA A 75 -5.03 7.24 1.19
N ILE A 76 -5.13 8.09 0.15
CA ILE A 76 -6.42 8.54 -0.41
C ILE A 76 -7.16 7.34 -1.01
N GLU A 77 -6.47 6.55 -1.83
CA GLU A 77 -7.01 5.35 -2.46
C GLU A 77 -7.47 4.33 -1.42
N LEU A 78 -6.65 4.05 -0.39
CA LEU A 78 -7.02 3.11 0.67
C LEU A 78 -8.25 3.57 1.46
N SER A 79 -8.36 4.87 1.75
CA SER A 79 -9.54 5.41 2.42
C SER A 79 -10.81 5.26 1.57
N ILE A 80 -10.72 5.53 0.27
CA ILE A 80 -11.85 5.37 -0.65
C ILE A 80 -12.24 3.90 -0.79
N LEU A 81 -11.26 3.02 -0.93
CA LEU A 81 -11.49 1.58 -1.11
C LEU A 81 -12.05 0.93 0.15
N ALA A 82 -11.63 1.35 1.35
CA ALA A 82 -12.24 0.93 2.60
C ALA A 82 -13.74 1.28 2.65
N ASP A 83 -14.09 2.52 2.26
CA ASP A 83 -15.48 2.98 2.18
C ASP A 83 -16.28 2.19 1.11
N TYR A 84 -15.67 1.95 -0.06
CA TYR A 84 -16.30 1.23 -1.18
C TYR A 84 -16.63 -0.23 -0.83
N TYR A 85 -15.70 -0.94 -0.22
CA TYR A 85 -15.90 -2.33 0.19
C TYR A 85 -16.72 -2.45 1.49
N GLY A 86 -16.89 -1.36 2.24
CA GLY A 86 -17.53 -1.38 3.55
C GLY A 86 -16.74 -2.17 4.58
N ARG A 87 -15.41 -2.11 4.52
CA ARG A 87 -14.48 -2.89 5.33
C ARG A 87 -13.26 -2.07 5.71
N GLU A 88 -12.74 -2.28 6.91
CA GLU A 88 -11.49 -1.66 7.32
C GLU A 88 -10.29 -2.23 6.56
N ILE A 89 -9.28 -1.39 6.30
CA ILE A 89 -8.00 -1.82 5.74
C ILE A 89 -6.91 -1.45 6.74
N ALA A 90 -6.21 -2.45 7.28
CA ALA A 90 -5.02 -2.25 8.11
C ALA A 90 -3.77 -2.34 7.24
N ALA A 91 -3.07 -1.22 7.05
CA ALA A 91 -1.79 -1.19 6.34
C ALA A 91 -0.62 -1.16 7.34
N TYR A 92 0.14 -2.25 7.39
CA TYR A 92 1.33 -2.38 8.25
C TYR A 92 2.57 -1.86 7.53
N ASP A 93 3.17 -0.80 8.04
CA ASP A 93 4.41 -0.23 7.51
C ASP A 93 5.62 -0.92 8.15
N ILE A 94 6.44 -1.58 7.34
CA ILE A 94 7.59 -2.35 7.83
C ILE A 94 8.63 -1.44 8.48
N GLN A 95 8.94 -0.30 7.87
CA GLN A 95 10.01 0.59 8.32
C GLN A 95 9.75 1.09 9.75
N THR A 96 8.53 1.54 10.00
CA THR A 96 8.11 2.18 11.26
C THR A 96 7.40 1.23 12.22
N THR A 97 7.00 0.04 11.75
CA THR A 97 6.18 -0.95 12.48
C THR A 97 4.80 -0.45 12.90
N ARG A 98 4.35 0.69 12.35
CA ARG A 98 3.01 1.24 12.61
C ARG A 98 1.97 0.50 11.77
N CYS A 99 0.73 0.56 12.22
CA CYS A 99 -0.44 0.10 11.48
C CYS A 99 -1.35 1.31 11.24
N ASP A 100 -1.52 1.67 9.97
CA ASP A 100 -2.45 2.72 9.55
C ASP A 100 -3.79 2.06 9.24
N LEU A 101 -4.85 2.42 10.00
CA LEU A 101 -6.17 1.79 9.90
C LEU A 101 -7.17 2.71 9.19
N TYR A 102 -7.58 2.32 7.98
CA TYR A 102 -8.52 3.05 7.13
C TYR A 102 -9.95 2.55 7.36
N GLY A 103 -10.91 3.47 7.51
CA GLY A 103 -12.32 3.17 7.74
C GLY A 103 -12.71 2.91 9.20
N GLN A 104 -11.79 3.10 10.16
CA GLN A 104 -12.02 2.83 11.59
C GLN A 104 -13.18 3.63 12.19
N GLU A 105 -13.44 4.83 11.68
CA GLU A 105 -14.53 5.70 12.12
C GLU A 105 -15.91 5.21 11.66
N ARG A 106 -15.95 4.31 10.67
CA ARG A 106 -17.17 3.79 10.06
C ARG A 106 -17.76 2.60 10.82
N LYS A 107 -17.01 2.03 11.77
CA LYS A 107 -17.40 0.84 12.56
C LYS A 107 -17.75 -0.36 11.68
N TYR A 108 -16.93 -0.61 10.64
CA TYR A 108 -17.10 -1.80 9.82
C TYR A 108 -16.90 -3.07 10.65
N SER A 109 -17.64 -4.13 10.31
CA SER A 109 -17.59 -5.41 11.04
C SER A 109 -16.46 -6.33 10.56
N GLU A 110 -15.72 -5.91 9.54
CA GLU A 110 -14.69 -6.72 8.88
C GLU A 110 -13.46 -5.86 8.58
N ARG A 111 -12.29 -6.48 8.64
CA ARG A 111 -11.01 -5.86 8.35
C ARG A 111 -10.14 -6.80 7.51
N VAL A 112 -9.40 -6.21 6.58
CA VAL A 112 -8.33 -6.87 5.81
C VAL A 112 -6.97 -6.28 6.15
N MET A 113 -5.89 -6.96 5.76
CA MET A 113 -4.53 -6.56 6.13
C MET A 113 -3.61 -6.46 4.91
N LEU A 114 -2.85 -5.37 4.83
CA LEU A 114 -1.80 -5.13 3.85
C LEU A 114 -0.46 -4.91 4.56
N ILE A 115 0.65 -5.10 3.86
CA ILE A 115 1.98 -4.74 4.33
C ILE A 115 2.67 -3.85 3.31
N TYR A 116 3.35 -2.81 3.80
CA TYR A 116 4.02 -1.80 3.00
C TYR A 116 5.50 -1.73 3.35
N ASP A 117 6.35 -1.76 2.34
CA ASP A 117 7.80 -1.80 2.53
C ASP A 117 8.52 -0.48 2.21
N GLY A 118 7.78 0.63 2.06
CA GLY A 118 8.33 1.94 1.69
C GLY A 118 8.25 2.26 0.20
N LEU A 119 8.00 1.25 -0.65
CA LEU A 119 7.72 1.42 -2.08
C LEU A 119 6.57 0.54 -2.59
N HIS A 120 6.38 -0.63 -1.98
CA HIS A 120 5.50 -1.67 -2.50
C HIS A 120 4.50 -2.16 -1.44
N TYR A 121 3.28 -2.44 -1.89
CA TYR A 121 2.22 -3.04 -1.10
C TYR A 121 2.03 -4.52 -1.45
N ASP A 122 1.96 -5.35 -0.41
CA ASP A 122 1.59 -6.75 -0.51
C ASP A 122 0.40 -7.08 0.39
N ALA A 123 -0.24 -8.22 0.12
CA ALA A 123 -1.32 -8.73 0.94
C ALA A 123 -0.77 -9.48 2.17
N LEU A 124 -1.45 -9.31 3.31
CA LEU A 124 -1.27 -10.18 4.47
C LEU A 124 -2.48 -11.10 4.62
N ALA A 125 -2.20 -12.37 4.86
CA ALA A 125 -3.22 -13.38 5.11
C ALA A 125 -2.85 -14.25 6.31
N MET A 126 -3.86 -14.86 6.92
CA MET A 126 -3.67 -15.99 7.82
C MET A 126 -3.68 -17.28 6.99
N SER A 127 -2.63 -18.08 7.12
CA SER A 127 -2.44 -19.33 6.40
C SER A 127 -2.19 -20.49 7.38
N PRO A 128 -2.56 -21.74 7.06
CA PRO A 128 -2.28 -22.90 7.92
C PRO A 128 -0.77 -23.09 8.20
N PHE A 129 0.09 -22.84 7.21
CA PHE A 129 1.54 -22.97 7.31
C PHE A 129 2.26 -22.18 6.20
N GLU A 130 3.58 -22.06 6.31
CA GLU A 130 4.41 -21.37 5.33
C GLU A 130 4.43 -22.13 4.00
N GLY A 131 4.08 -21.46 2.90
CA GLY A 131 4.01 -22.09 1.59
C GLY A 131 2.70 -22.84 1.29
N ALA A 132 1.70 -22.79 2.18
CA ALA A 132 0.38 -23.31 1.84
C ALA A 132 -0.20 -22.57 0.61
N PRO A 133 -0.99 -23.24 -0.24
CA PRO A 133 -1.71 -22.61 -1.34
C PRO A 133 -2.59 -21.44 -0.90
N GLU A 134 -2.70 -20.41 -1.74
CA GLU A 134 -3.47 -19.19 -1.45
C GLU A 134 -4.97 -19.44 -1.26
N GLU A 135 -5.51 -20.56 -1.76
CA GLU A 135 -6.91 -20.98 -1.56
C GLU A 135 -7.26 -21.31 -0.09
N PHE A 136 -6.25 -21.55 0.75
CA PHE A 136 -6.42 -21.78 2.18
C PHE A 136 -6.26 -20.51 3.02
N ASP A 137 -6.00 -19.38 2.37
CA ASP A 137 -5.81 -18.11 3.07
C ASP A 137 -7.13 -17.57 3.60
N GLN A 138 -7.10 -17.13 4.86
CA GLN A 138 -8.08 -16.19 5.37
C GLN A 138 -7.52 -14.77 5.22
N THR A 139 -8.23 -13.92 4.47
CA THR A 139 -7.86 -12.52 4.23
C THR A 139 -8.81 -11.52 4.91
N ILE A 140 -10.04 -11.94 5.21
CA ILE A 140 -11.08 -11.13 5.86
C ILE A 140 -11.27 -11.61 7.30
N PHE A 141 -11.24 -10.66 8.23
CA PHE A 141 -11.33 -10.91 9.66
C PHE A 141 -12.47 -10.13 10.29
N ALA A 142 -13.28 -10.77 11.13
CA ALA A 142 -14.33 -10.12 11.87
C ALA A 142 -13.76 -9.16 12.93
N VAL A 143 -14.31 -7.96 12.99
CA VAL A 143 -13.96 -6.93 13.98
C VAL A 143 -14.96 -7.02 15.14
N GLN A 144 -14.44 -7.17 16.35
CA GLN A 144 -15.20 -7.15 17.60
C GLN A 144 -14.50 -6.20 18.57
N ASP A 145 -15.24 -5.24 19.13
CA ASP A 145 -14.69 -4.21 20.04
C ASP A 145 -13.45 -3.47 19.48
N GLY A 146 -13.45 -3.24 18.16
CA GLY A 146 -12.38 -2.52 17.44
C GLY A 146 -11.13 -3.35 17.13
N THR A 147 -11.12 -4.65 17.43
CA THR A 147 -9.99 -5.56 17.19
C THR A 147 -10.39 -6.77 16.35
N ILE A 148 -9.42 -7.33 15.60
CA ILE A 148 -9.53 -8.66 14.97
C ILE A 148 -8.91 -9.77 15.85
N GLY A 149 -8.83 -9.53 17.15
CA GLY A 149 -8.36 -10.49 18.15
C GLY A 149 -6.87 -10.82 18.02
N PRO A 150 -6.46 -12.09 18.25
CA PRO A 150 -5.06 -12.48 18.22
C PRO A 150 -4.33 -12.22 16.89
N VAL A 151 -5.07 -12.10 15.78
CA VAL A 151 -4.50 -11.88 14.44
C VAL A 151 -3.76 -10.54 14.38
N GLU A 152 -4.21 -9.49 15.08
CA GLU A 152 -3.50 -8.20 15.13
C GLU A 152 -2.08 -8.35 15.68
N GLY A 153 -1.96 -9.13 16.76
CA GLY A 153 -0.67 -9.39 17.42
C GLY A 153 0.25 -10.21 16.52
N LEU A 154 -0.29 -11.19 15.78
CA LEU A 154 0.46 -11.98 14.81
C LEU A 154 0.97 -11.10 13.66
N ALA A 155 0.12 -10.24 13.09
CA ALA A 155 0.49 -9.35 12.00
C ALA A 155 1.53 -8.30 12.42
N LEU A 156 1.39 -7.74 13.63
CA LEU A 156 2.37 -6.82 14.18
C LEU A 156 3.72 -7.51 14.44
N ASN A 157 3.71 -8.74 14.97
CA ASN A 157 4.94 -9.51 15.19
C ASN A 157 5.63 -9.86 13.86
N PHE A 158 4.86 -10.29 12.86
CA PHE A 158 5.37 -10.53 11.50
C PHE A 158 6.01 -9.27 10.93
N THR A 159 5.35 -8.12 11.05
CA THR A 159 5.87 -6.82 10.58
C THR A 159 7.18 -6.44 11.28
N LYS A 160 7.26 -6.61 12.60
CA LYS A 160 8.50 -6.39 13.38
C LYS A 160 9.62 -7.32 12.95
N GLU A 161 9.31 -8.56 12.58
CA GLU A 161 10.30 -9.50 12.05
C GLU A 161 10.82 -9.04 10.68
N GLN A 162 9.94 -8.60 9.77
CA GLN A 162 10.33 -8.03 8.48
C GLN A 162 11.21 -6.78 8.67
N GLN A 163 10.89 -5.94 9.65
CA GLN A 163 11.68 -4.76 10.01
C GLN A 163 13.07 -5.14 10.48
N ARG A 164 13.19 -6.12 11.39
CA ARG A 164 14.49 -6.63 11.88
C ARG A 164 15.34 -7.21 10.75
N LYS A 165 14.69 -7.85 9.77
CA LYS A 165 15.33 -8.36 8.54
C LYS A 165 15.61 -7.27 7.50
N ARG A 166 15.28 -6.00 7.78
CA ARG A 166 15.41 -4.85 6.87
C ARG A 166 14.77 -5.08 5.51
N ARG A 167 13.57 -5.67 5.51
CA ARG A 167 12.76 -5.93 4.30
C ARG A 167 11.92 -4.71 3.92
N PHE A 168 12.56 -3.55 3.87
CA PHE A 168 11.96 -2.27 3.50
C PHE A 168 12.98 -1.39 2.79
N THR A 169 12.50 -0.41 2.05
CA THR A 169 13.28 0.62 1.39
C THR A 169 13.09 1.93 2.14
N ASP A 170 14.17 2.47 2.71
CA ASP A 170 14.14 3.78 3.36
C ASP A 170 14.27 4.89 2.31
N THR A 171 13.15 5.30 1.72
CA THR A 171 13.13 6.34 0.67
C THR A 171 13.61 7.71 1.16
N ALA A 172 13.75 7.92 2.48
CA ALA A 172 14.30 9.16 3.02
C ALA A 172 15.84 9.14 3.08
N ASN A 173 16.46 7.97 3.30
CA ASN A 173 17.89 7.88 3.61
C ASN A 173 18.70 6.94 2.71
N PHE A 174 18.07 6.28 1.73
CA PHE A 174 18.78 5.41 0.81
C PHE A 174 19.81 6.17 -0.05
N THR A 175 20.97 5.56 -0.24
CA THR A 175 22.04 6.12 -1.07
C THR A 175 21.82 5.74 -2.52
N LEU A 176 21.65 6.76 -3.37
CA LEU A 176 21.42 6.63 -4.79
C LEU A 176 22.62 7.13 -5.57
N ARG A 177 22.98 6.43 -6.64
CA ARG A 177 23.98 6.89 -7.60
C ARG A 177 23.29 7.26 -8.89
N CYS A 178 23.55 8.48 -9.38
CA CYS A 178 23.12 8.87 -10.71
C CYS A 178 23.89 8.04 -11.77
N GLY A 179 23.19 7.29 -12.60
CA GLY A 179 23.78 6.47 -13.66
C GLY A 179 24.45 7.28 -14.79
N VAL A 180 24.18 8.59 -14.88
CA VAL A 180 24.74 9.47 -15.92
C VAL A 180 26.03 10.12 -15.45
N CYS A 181 26.00 10.84 -14.33
CA CYS A 181 27.14 11.61 -13.84
C CYS A 181 27.83 11.01 -12.60
N GLN A 182 27.37 9.84 -12.12
CA GLN A 182 27.95 9.09 -11.00
C GLN A 182 27.95 9.81 -9.63
N ILE A 183 27.28 10.96 -9.52
CA ILE A 183 27.09 11.67 -8.25
C ILE A 183 26.21 10.81 -7.33
N GLY A 184 26.66 10.65 -6.09
CA GLY A 184 25.88 10.05 -5.01
C GLY A 184 24.96 11.09 -4.39
N VAL A 185 23.70 10.73 -4.18
CA VAL A 185 22.67 11.53 -3.52
C VAL A 185 22.00 10.69 -2.44
N ILE A 186 21.48 11.33 -1.40
CA ILE A 186 20.85 10.68 -0.25
C ILE A 186 19.34 10.95 -0.29
N GLY A 187 18.57 9.88 -0.35
CA GLY A 187 17.12 9.93 -0.32
C GLY A 187 16.48 10.45 -1.61
N GLN A 188 15.16 10.36 -1.65
CA GLN A 188 14.37 10.79 -2.80
C GLN A 188 14.46 12.30 -3.02
N LYS A 189 14.56 13.09 -1.94
CA LYS A 189 14.62 14.55 -2.00
C LYS A 189 15.83 15.01 -2.82
N GLU A 190 17.04 14.57 -2.47
CA GLU A 190 18.25 14.96 -3.19
C GLU A 190 18.26 14.40 -4.62
N ALA A 191 17.70 13.21 -4.86
CA ALA A 191 17.55 12.67 -6.21
C ALA A 191 16.63 13.54 -7.09
N VAL A 192 15.52 14.04 -6.55
CA VAL A 192 14.62 14.97 -7.27
C VAL A 192 15.32 16.30 -7.53
N GLU A 193 16.00 16.88 -6.54
CA GLU A 193 16.76 18.12 -6.70
C GLU A 193 17.86 17.97 -7.77
N HIS A 194 18.57 16.83 -7.77
CA HIS A 194 19.56 16.48 -8.79
C HIS A 194 18.94 16.34 -10.18
N ALA A 195 17.82 15.64 -10.30
CA ALA A 195 17.11 15.46 -11.56
C ALA A 195 16.63 16.80 -12.13
N GLN A 196 16.13 17.69 -11.28
CA GLN A 196 15.69 19.04 -11.68
C GLN A 196 16.86 19.91 -12.14
N ALA A 197 18.00 19.83 -11.44
CA ALA A 197 19.18 20.62 -11.78
C ALA A 197 19.91 20.13 -13.04
N THR A 198 19.87 18.82 -13.32
CA THR A 198 20.72 18.20 -14.34
C THR A 198 19.96 17.53 -15.50
N GLY A 199 18.66 17.28 -15.33
CA GLY A 199 17.86 16.45 -16.25
C GLY A 199 18.12 14.94 -16.13
N HIS A 200 18.96 14.50 -15.19
CA HIS A 200 19.26 13.08 -15.01
C HIS A 200 18.20 12.37 -14.16
N VAL A 201 17.54 11.35 -14.73
CA VAL A 201 16.49 10.56 -14.04
C VAL A 201 16.88 9.10 -13.76
N ASN A 202 18.05 8.67 -14.22
CA ASN A 202 18.53 7.30 -13.99
C ASN A 202 19.29 7.23 -12.66
N PHE A 203 18.65 6.68 -11.62
CA PHE A 203 19.26 6.47 -10.31
C PHE A 203 19.24 4.99 -9.94
N GLN A 204 20.32 4.53 -9.31
CA GLN A 204 20.42 3.17 -8.77
C GLN A 204 20.81 3.23 -7.30
N GLU A 205 20.09 2.50 -6.45
CA GLU A 205 20.49 2.32 -5.07
C GLU A 205 21.84 1.57 -5.03
N TYR A 206 22.77 2.06 -4.22
CA TYR A 206 24.03 1.38 -3.96
C TYR A 206 24.27 1.34 -2.45
N ARG A 207 24.98 0.30 -2.01
CA ARG A 207 25.41 0.12 -0.61
C ARG A 207 26.93 0.14 -0.53
#